data_AF-A0A957SHY4-F1
#
_entry.id   AF-A0A957SHY4-F1
#
_cell.length_a   1.000
_cell.length_b   1.000
_cell.length_c   1.000
_cell.angle_alpha   90.00
_cell.angle_beta   90.00
_cell.angle_gamma   90.00
#
_symmetry.space_group_name_H-M   'P 1'
#
loop_
_entity.id
_entity.type
_entity.pdbx_description
1 polymer ?
#
loop_
_entity_poly.entity_id
_entity_poly.type
_entity_poly.pdbx_seq_one_letter_code
_entity_poly.pdbx_strand_id
1 'polypeptide(L)'
;MAGLTVGAVALPLALAFGVASGSTAAAGLVTAILSGFIIGALSGAPYQISGPTGAMSAVLILVSQRYGMEALWVTGVLSGAVILAIGLLRMGRFIAYIPAPVITGFTSGIAVIIFVGQIDNFLGVHTPGAESAALKLIHYFGGGFSPNWFTVITGLTVVLVMTLWPTRWG
;
A
#
# COMPACT_ATOMS: atom_id res chain seq x y z
N MET A 1 20.56 11.47 11.59
CA MET A 1 19.81 12.17 10.51
C MET A 1 18.98 11.22 9.66
N ALA A 2 19.53 10.11 9.15
CA ALA A 2 18.80 9.16 8.30
C ALA A 2 17.46 8.64 8.88
N GLY A 3 17.38 8.32 10.18
CA GLY A 3 16.12 7.87 10.78
C GLY A 3 15.03 8.95 10.81
N LEU A 4 15.40 10.23 10.97
CA LEU A 4 14.44 11.35 10.96
C LEU A 4 13.93 11.62 9.54
N THR A 5 14.81 11.58 8.54
CA THR A 5 14.42 11.78 7.14
C THR A 5 13.53 10.63 6.65
N VAL A 6 13.88 9.39 6.98
CA VAL A 6 13.05 8.21 6.69
C VAL A 6 11.71 8.31 7.41
N GLY A 7 11.69 8.70 8.69
CA GLY A 7 10.46 8.88 9.45
C GLY A 7 9.52 9.92 8.84
N ALA A 8 10.06 11.05 8.38
CA ALA A 8 9.29 12.11 7.73
C ALA A 8 8.60 11.63 6.43
N VAL A 9 9.25 10.74 5.67
CA VAL A 9 8.66 10.14 4.45
C VAL A 9 7.73 8.96 4.79
N ALA A 10 8.07 8.16 5.80
CA ALA A 10 7.32 6.95 6.16
C ALA A 10 5.98 7.28 6.81
N LEU A 11 5.87 8.37 7.57
CA LEU A 11 4.65 8.75 8.28
C LEU A 11 3.44 8.96 7.34
N PRO A 12 3.49 9.84 6.31
CA PRO A 12 2.37 10.00 5.39
C PRO A 12 2.07 8.72 4.61
N LEU A 13 3.10 7.97 4.24
CA LEU A 13 2.97 6.72 3.51
C LEU A 13 2.22 5.65 4.33
N ALA A 14 2.54 5.55 5.63
CA ALA A 14 1.91 4.59 6.53
C ALA A 14 0.43 4.89 6.77
N LEU A 15 0.07 6.16 6.91
CA LEU A 15 -1.32 6.60 7.04
C LEU A 15 -2.10 6.26 5.76
N ALA A 16 -1.55 6.62 4.60
CA ALA A 16 -2.18 6.37 3.30
C ALA A 16 -2.39 4.86 3.06
N PHE A 17 -1.38 4.04 3.34
CA PHE A 17 -1.47 2.59 3.14
C PHE A 17 -2.35 1.87 4.15
N GLY A 18 -2.50 2.39 5.38
CA GLY A 18 -3.47 1.87 6.35
C GLY A 18 -4.91 2.08 5.89
N VAL A 19 -5.22 3.26 5.33
CA VAL A 19 -6.54 3.54 4.74
C VAL A 19 -6.75 2.73 3.46
N ALA A 20 -5.73 2.65 2.60
CA ALA A 20 -5.82 1.92 1.33
C ALA A 20 -6.03 0.41 1.51
N SER A 21 -5.61 -0.18 2.65
CA SER A 21 -5.88 -1.58 2.97
C SER A 21 -7.29 -1.84 3.52
N GLY A 22 -8.13 -0.80 3.61
CA GLY A 22 -9.47 -0.85 4.18
C GLY A 22 -9.53 -0.60 5.69
N SER A 23 -8.38 -0.40 6.35
CA SER A 23 -8.30 -0.15 7.79
C SER A 23 -8.31 1.35 8.11
N THR A 24 -8.01 1.70 9.36
CA THR A 24 -7.86 3.10 9.78
C THR A 24 -6.45 3.61 9.54
N ALA A 25 -6.31 4.93 9.40
CA ALA A 25 -4.99 5.58 9.32
C ALA A 25 -4.14 5.28 10.57
N ALA A 26 -4.77 5.24 11.75
CA ALA A 26 -4.13 4.89 13.01
C ALA A 26 -3.53 3.47 12.98
N ALA A 27 -4.24 2.50 12.38
CA ALA A 27 -3.71 1.15 12.23
C ALA A 27 -2.42 1.13 11.40
N GLY A 28 -2.39 1.85 10.28
CA GLY A 28 -1.18 1.98 9.44
C GLY A 28 0.01 2.60 10.19
N LEU A 29 -0.24 3.65 10.97
CA LEU A 29 0.79 4.30 11.81
C LEU A 29 1.33 3.35 12.88
N VAL A 30 0.44 2.67 13.61
CA VAL A 30 0.83 1.71 14.66
C VAL A 30 1.63 0.56 14.05
N THR A 31 1.21 0.03 12.90
CA THR A 31 1.96 -1.01 12.19
C THR A 31 3.36 -0.54 11.79
N ALA A 32 3.50 0.69 11.26
CA ALA A 32 4.81 1.26 10.92
C ALA A 32 5.74 1.36 12.14
N ILE A 33 5.25 1.86 13.26
CA ILE A 33 6.05 2.01 14.49
C ILE A 33 6.49 0.64 15.02
N LEU A 34 5.55 -0.29 15.16
CA LEU A 34 5.83 -1.62 15.71
C LEU A 34 6.75 -2.43 14.80
N SER A 35 6.47 -2.47 13.50
CA SER A 35 7.31 -3.20 12.54
C SER A 35 8.71 -2.59 12.43
N GLY A 36 8.84 -1.27 12.46
CA GLY A 36 10.13 -0.58 12.48
C GLY A 36 10.98 -0.96 13.69
N PHE A 37 10.40 -1.00 14.89
CA PHE A 37 11.12 -1.40 16.10
C PHE A 37 11.47 -2.89 16.12
N ILE A 38 10.49 -3.76 15.84
CA ILE A 38 10.67 -5.22 15.91
C ILE A 38 11.64 -5.70 14.82
N ILE A 39 11.43 -5.29 13.57
CA ILE A 39 12.30 -5.70 12.46
C ILE A 39 13.64 -5.00 12.56
N GLY A 40 13.69 -3.73 12.99
CA GLY A 40 14.97 -3.05 13.25
C GLY A 40 15.84 -3.78 14.27
N ALA A 41 15.23 -4.30 15.36
CA ALA A 41 15.95 -5.03 16.40
C ALA A 41 16.34 -6.46 15.99
N LEU A 42 15.52 -7.13 15.17
CA LEU A 42 15.70 -8.54 14.80
C LEU A 42 16.34 -8.76 13.41
N SER A 43 16.40 -7.73 12.55
CA SER A 43 16.93 -7.87 11.20
C SER A 43 18.46 -7.92 11.19
N GLY A 44 19.03 -8.65 10.24
CA GLY A 44 20.47 -8.69 9.98
C GLY A 44 20.94 -7.68 8.93
N ALA A 45 20.09 -6.73 8.52
CA ALA A 45 20.35 -5.84 7.39
C ALA A 45 20.47 -4.36 7.83
N PRO A 46 21.63 -3.71 7.66
CA PRO A 46 21.95 -2.42 8.28
C PRO A 46 21.13 -1.21 7.78
N TYR A 47 20.42 -1.35 6.65
CA TYR A 47 19.64 -0.26 6.03
C TYR A 47 18.18 -0.65 5.75
N GLN A 48 17.69 -1.69 6.41
CA GLN A 48 16.32 -2.16 6.20
C GLN A 48 15.31 -1.25 6.92
N ILE A 49 14.32 -0.78 6.16
CA ILE A 49 13.20 -0.02 6.68
C ILE A 49 11.95 -0.89 6.53
N SER A 50 11.21 -1.07 7.61
CA SER A 50 9.98 -1.85 7.61
C SER A 50 8.77 -1.00 7.95
N GLY A 51 7.65 -1.34 7.35
CA GLY A 51 6.38 -0.63 7.48
C GLY A 51 5.32 -1.23 6.56
N PRO A 52 4.09 -0.69 6.59
CA PRO A 52 3.07 -1.03 5.59
C PRO A 52 3.57 -0.69 4.18
N THR A 53 3.27 -1.55 3.22
CA THR A 53 3.69 -1.40 1.82
C THR A 53 2.47 -1.35 0.90
N GLY A 54 2.56 -0.61 -0.20
CA GLY A 54 1.46 -0.52 -1.16
C GLY A 54 1.05 -1.87 -1.74
N ALA A 55 2.02 -2.78 -1.94
CA ALA A 55 1.78 -4.16 -2.36
C ALA A 55 0.89 -4.92 -1.36
N MET A 56 1.23 -4.86 -0.07
CA MET A 56 0.43 -5.52 0.96
C MET A 56 -0.94 -4.85 1.10
N SER A 57 -1.03 -3.51 1.07
CA SER A 57 -2.31 -2.82 1.13
C SER A 57 -3.25 -3.20 -0.02
N ALA A 58 -2.72 -3.32 -1.24
CA ALA A 58 -3.47 -3.73 -2.43
C ALA A 58 -4.00 -5.18 -2.33
N VAL A 59 -3.30 -6.07 -1.62
CA VAL A 59 -3.80 -7.44 -1.35
C VAL A 59 -4.81 -7.44 -0.21
N LEU A 60 -4.52 -6.72 0.87
CA LEU A 60 -5.35 -6.68 2.08
C LEU A 60 -6.71 -6.05 1.82
N ILE A 61 -6.83 -5.05 0.95
CA ILE A 61 -8.14 -4.48 0.58
C ILE A 61 -9.05 -5.53 -0.08
N LEU A 62 -8.50 -6.42 -0.91
CA LEU A 62 -9.27 -7.50 -1.54
C LEU A 62 -9.74 -8.52 -0.50
N VAL A 63 -8.87 -8.87 0.46
CA VAL A 63 -9.21 -9.75 1.58
C VAL A 63 -10.30 -9.11 2.44
N SER A 64 -10.16 -7.82 2.78
CA SER A 64 -11.12 -7.07 3.58
C SER A 64 -12.49 -6.97 2.90
N GLN A 65 -12.52 -6.75 1.58
CA GLN A 65 -13.76 -6.66 0.82
C GLN A 65 -14.48 -8.02 0.73
N ARG A 66 -13.72 -9.12 0.69
CA ARG A 66 -14.27 -10.47 0.53
C ARG A 66 -14.64 -11.17 1.84
N TYR A 67 -13.86 -10.96 2.90
CA TYR A 67 -13.97 -11.69 4.17
C TYR A 67 -14.15 -10.77 5.38
N GLY A 68 -14.24 -9.45 5.19
CA GLY A 68 -14.38 -8.47 6.26
C GLY A 68 -13.06 -8.10 6.95
N MET A 69 -13.14 -7.11 7.84
CA MET A 69 -11.98 -6.54 8.54
C MET A 69 -11.30 -7.55 9.49
N GLU A 70 -12.07 -8.47 10.08
CA GLU A 70 -11.56 -9.47 11.02
C GLU A 70 -10.57 -10.45 10.35
N ALA A 71 -10.77 -10.74 9.06
CA ALA A 71 -9.91 -11.62 8.29
C ALA A 71 -8.48 -11.08 8.11
N LEU A 72 -8.26 -9.78 8.25
CA LEU A 72 -6.93 -9.17 8.19
C LEU A 72 -6.03 -9.65 9.33
N TRP A 73 -6.58 -9.82 10.54
CA TRP A 73 -5.82 -10.31 11.69
C TRP A 73 -5.38 -11.75 11.50
N VAL A 74 -6.31 -12.60 11.08
CA VAL A 74 -6.03 -14.03 10.83
C VAL A 74 -5.01 -14.17 9.70
N THR A 75 -5.18 -13.42 8.61
CA THR A 75 -4.25 -13.43 7.48
C THR A 75 -2.86 -12.93 7.90
N GLY A 76 -2.79 -11.90 8.75
CA GLY A 76 -1.54 -11.38 9.31
C GLY A 76 -0.79 -12.42 10.15
N VAL A 77 -1.47 -13.11 11.05
CA VAL A 77 -0.86 -14.16 11.88
C VAL A 77 -0.40 -15.34 11.03
N LEU A 78 -1.24 -15.80 10.09
CA LEU A 78 -0.89 -16.93 9.21
C LEU A 78 0.28 -16.60 8.29
N SER A 79 0.28 -15.42 7.65
CA SER A 79 1.40 -14.98 6.82
C SER A 79 2.69 -14.83 7.62
N GLY A 80 2.60 -14.28 8.85
CA GLY A 80 3.74 -14.22 9.76
C GLY A 80 4.31 -15.60 10.10
N ALA A 81 3.46 -16.57 10.43
CA ALA A 81 3.88 -17.94 10.72
C ALA A 81 4.56 -18.61 9.50
N VAL A 82 4.00 -18.41 8.30
CA VAL A 82 4.58 -18.92 7.04
C VAL A 82 5.95 -18.28 6.77
N ILE A 83 6.07 -16.96 6.93
CA ILE A 83 7.35 -16.24 6.74
C ILE A 83 8.40 -16.72 7.74
N LEU A 84 8.03 -16.93 9.01
CA LEU A 84 8.93 -17.48 10.03
C LEU A 84 9.38 -18.90 9.67
N ALA A 85 8.48 -19.76 9.21
CA ALA A 85 8.82 -21.11 8.76
C ALA A 85 9.80 -21.08 7.57
N ILE A 86 9.55 -20.24 6.56
CA ILE A 86 10.45 -20.04 5.41
C ILE A 86 11.84 -19.56 5.87
N GLY A 87 11.88 -18.64 6.85
CA GLY A 87 13.10 -18.13 7.46
C GLY A 87 13.91 -19.23 8.16
N LEU A 88 13.25 -20.04 9.01
CA LEU A 88 13.87 -21.16 9.73
C LEU A 88 14.40 -22.23 8.79
N LEU A 89 13.67 -22.52 7.71
CA LEU A 89 14.08 -23.46 6.67
C LEU A 89 15.15 -22.90 5.71
N ARG A 90 15.58 -21.63 5.90
CA ARG A 90 16.56 -20.93 5.04
C ARG A 90 16.17 -20.94 3.55
N MET A 91 14.86 -20.92 3.29
CA MET A 91 14.28 -20.93 1.95
C MET A 91 14.28 -19.54 1.29
N GLY A 92 14.68 -18.49 2.02
CA GLY A 92 14.81 -17.14 1.46
C GLY A 92 15.74 -17.05 0.22
N ARG A 93 16.70 -17.97 0.08
CA ARG A 93 17.58 -18.04 -1.10
C ARG A 93 16.80 -18.25 -2.41
N PHE A 94 15.62 -18.87 -2.36
CA PHE A 94 14.85 -19.18 -3.57
C PHE A 94 14.21 -17.94 -4.19
N ILE A 95 14.04 -16.87 -3.41
CA ILE A 95 13.55 -15.57 -3.91
C ILE A 95 14.48 -15.02 -5.00
N ALA A 96 15.79 -15.32 -4.93
CA ALA A 96 16.76 -14.90 -5.93
C ALA A 96 16.55 -15.54 -7.31
N TYR A 97 15.76 -16.61 -7.43
CA TYR A 97 15.45 -17.25 -8.70
C TYR A 97 14.18 -16.70 -9.38
N ILE A 98 13.48 -15.76 -8.75
CA ILE A 98 12.29 -15.14 -9.36
C ILE A 98 12.77 -14.25 -10.53
N PRO A 99 12.31 -14.50 -11.77
CA PRO A 99 12.74 -13.71 -12.92
C PRO A 99 12.34 -12.24 -12.79
N ALA A 100 13.22 -11.34 -13.22
CA ALA A 100 12.92 -9.89 -13.23
C ALA A 100 11.59 -9.53 -13.93
N PRO A 101 11.20 -10.16 -15.06
CA PRO A 101 9.90 -9.90 -15.68
C PRO A 101 8.68 -10.20 -14.79
N VAL A 102 8.79 -11.18 -13.88
CA VAL A 102 7.71 -11.52 -12.94
C VAL A 102 7.57 -10.42 -11.88
N ILE A 103 8.71 -9.94 -11.36
CA ILE A 103 8.75 -8.86 -10.37
C ILE A 103 8.19 -7.57 -10.98
N THR A 104 8.64 -7.18 -12.17
CA THR A 104 8.16 -5.96 -12.84
C THR A 104 6.69 -6.05 -13.21
N GLY A 105 6.22 -7.20 -13.68
CA GLY A 105 4.79 -7.45 -13.95
C GLY A 105 3.94 -7.34 -12.68
N PHE A 106 4.38 -7.97 -11.59
CA PHE A 106 3.69 -7.90 -10.29
C PHE A 106 3.62 -6.48 -9.75
N THR A 107 4.74 -5.74 -9.75
CA THR A 107 4.80 -4.34 -9.30
C THR A 107 3.92 -3.44 -10.17
N SER A 108 3.91 -3.63 -11.49
CA SER A 108 3.05 -2.87 -12.40
C SER A 108 1.57 -3.17 -12.16
N GLY A 109 1.21 -4.43 -11.91
CA GLY A 109 -0.15 -4.82 -11.53
C GLY A 109 -0.61 -4.15 -10.24
N ILE A 110 0.23 -4.13 -9.21
CA ILE A 110 -0.05 -3.40 -7.96
C ILE A 110 -0.22 -1.91 -8.22
N ALA A 111 0.61 -1.30 -9.05
CA ALA A 111 0.49 0.12 -9.38
C ALA A 111 -0.87 0.45 -10.00
N VAL A 112 -1.37 -0.41 -10.91
CA VAL A 112 -2.72 -0.28 -11.48
C VAL A 112 -3.80 -0.45 -10.42
N ILE A 113 -3.69 -1.44 -9.54
CA ILE A 113 -4.67 -1.65 -8.45
C ILE A 113 -4.74 -0.43 -7.52
N ILE A 114 -3.58 0.10 -7.11
CA ILE A 114 -3.50 1.31 -6.29
C ILE A 114 -4.10 2.50 -7.03
N PHE A 115 -3.74 2.71 -8.30
CA PHE A 115 -4.25 3.81 -9.12
C PHE A 115 -5.79 3.78 -9.19
N VAL A 116 -6.36 2.64 -9.57
CA VAL A 116 -7.82 2.46 -9.64
C VAL A 116 -8.48 2.64 -8.27
N GLY A 117 -7.83 2.17 -7.21
CA GLY A 117 -8.31 2.35 -5.83
C GLY A 117 -8.42 3.82 -5.40
N GLN A 118 -7.61 4.72 -5.98
CA GLN A 118 -7.61 6.15 -5.63
C GLN A 118 -8.57 7.01 -6.47
N ILE A 119 -9.18 6.48 -7.53
CA ILE A 119 -10.07 7.26 -8.42
C ILE A 119 -11.27 7.85 -7.64
N ASP A 120 -11.87 7.08 -6.75
CA ASP A 120 -12.98 7.54 -5.89
C ASP A 120 -12.57 8.72 -5.01
N ASN A 121 -11.39 8.62 -4.36
CA ASN A 121 -10.85 9.68 -3.50
C ASN A 121 -10.55 10.95 -4.31
N PHE A 122 -10.02 10.78 -5.52
CA PHE A 122 -9.68 11.90 -6.40
C PHE A 122 -10.94 12.62 -6.91
N LEU A 123 -11.92 11.86 -7.41
CA LEU A 123 -13.18 12.40 -7.93
C LEU A 123 -14.17 12.80 -6.82
N GLY A 124 -13.96 12.36 -5.58
CA GLY A 124 -14.87 12.63 -4.46
C GLY A 124 -16.20 11.89 -4.57
N VAL A 125 -16.17 10.68 -5.15
CA VAL A 125 -17.35 9.84 -5.43
C VAL A 125 -17.25 8.52 -4.67
N HIS A 126 -18.38 7.86 -4.44
CA HIS A 126 -18.43 6.53 -3.84
C HIS A 126 -18.99 5.55 -4.87
N THR A 127 -18.11 4.70 -5.44
CA THR A 127 -18.54 3.63 -6.34
C THR A 127 -18.73 2.32 -5.58
N PRO A 128 -19.67 1.46 -6.00
CA PRO A 128 -19.81 0.12 -5.42
C PRO A 128 -18.48 -0.65 -5.53
N GLY A 129 -18.17 -1.45 -4.51
CA GLY A 129 -17.03 -2.35 -4.55
C GLY A 129 -17.13 -3.30 -5.74
N ALA A 130 -16.00 -3.55 -6.42
CA ALA A 130 -15.90 -4.51 -7.51
C ALA A 130 -14.87 -5.57 -7.18
N GLU A 131 -15.09 -6.81 -7.62
CA GLU A 131 -14.21 -7.95 -7.33
C GLU A 131 -12.81 -7.81 -7.96
N SER A 132 -12.67 -6.96 -8.97
CA SER A 132 -11.39 -6.65 -9.60
C SER A 132 -11.26 -5.17 -9.95
N ALA A 133 -10.02 -4.68 -9.95
CA ALA A 133 -9.71 -3.32 -10.40
C ALA A 133 -10.13 -3.08 -11.87
N ALA A 134 -10.07 -4.12 -12.72
CA ALA A 134 -10.52 -4.01 -14.12
C ALA A 134 -12.02 -3.75 -14.23
N LEU A 135 -12.84 -4.48 -13.47
CA LEU A 135 -14.29 -4.24 -13.42
C LEU A 135 -14.62 -2.86 -12.85
N LYS A 136 -13.91 -2.43 -11.79
CA LYS A 136 -14.05 -1.09 -11.24
C LYS A 136 -13.73 -0.01 -12.28
N LEU A 137 -12.68 -0.21 -13.08
CA LEU A 137 -12.32 0.70 -14.17
C LEU A 137 -13.43 0.81 -15.22
N ILE A 138 -14.02 -0.32 -15.64
CA ILE A 138 -15.11 -0.36 -16.62
C ILE A 138 -16.35 0.38 -16.09
N HIS A 139 -16.68 0.25 -14.80
CA HIS A 139 -17.81 0.96 -14.20
C HIS A 139 -17.70 2.49 -14.30
N TYR A 140 -16.49 3.06 -14.26
CA TYR A 140 -16.31 4.50 -14.44
C TYR A 140 -16.74 4.99 -15.83
N PHE A 141 -16.67 4.14 -16.87
CA PHE A 141 -17.16 4.48 -18.20
C PHE A 141 -18.68 4.39 -18.35
N GLY A 142 -19.38 3.75 -17.40
CA GLY A 142 -20.84 3.62 -17.39
C GLY A 142 -21.59 4.92 -17.07
N GLY A 143 -20.87 5.95 -16.58
CA GLY A 143 -21.47 7.23 -16.19
C GLY A 143 -22.27 7.17 -14.89
N GLY A 144 -22.92 8.29 -14.53
CA GLY A 144 -23.77 8.37 -13.33
C GLY A 144 -23.10 8.90 -12.06
N PHE A 145 -21.84 9.35 -12.15
CA PHE A 145 -21.12 9.95 -11.02
C PHE A 145 -21.07 11.47 -11.18
N SER A 146 -21.28 12.20 -10.09
CA SER A 146 -21.07 13.64 -10.01
C SER A 146 -19.78 13.93 -9.24
N PRO A 147 -18.66 14.26 -9.94
CA PRO A 147 -17.41 14.55 -9.27
C PRO A 147 -17.53 15.77 -8.35
N ASN A 148 -16.89 15.71 -7.19
CA ASN A 148 -16.73 16.85 -6.32
C ASN A 148 -15.52 17.67 -6.79
N TRP A 149 -15.78 18.88 -7.30
CA TRP A 149 -14.72 19.76 -7.78
C TRP A 149 -13.68 20.12 -6.71
N PHE A 150 -14.07 20.16 -5.43
CA PHE A 150 -13.15 20.45 -4.35
C PHE A 150 -12.10 19.34 -4.19
N THR A 151 -12.50 18.08 -4.19
CA THR A 151 -11.56 16.95 -4.08
C THR A 151 -10.66 16.87 -5.31
N VAL A 152 -11.21 17.10 -6.50
CA VAL A 152 -10.44 17.11 -7.75
C VAL A 152 -9.37 18.20 -7.74
N ILE A 153 -9.73 19.43 -7.34
CA ILE A 153 -8.77 20.54 -7.24
C ILE A 153 -7.68 20.23 -6.21
N THR A 154 -8.05 19.71 -5.03
CA THR A 154 -7.06 19.33 -4.02
C THR A 154 -6.14 18.21 -4.51
N GLY A 155 -6.67 17.18 -5.16
CA GLY A 155 -5.90 16.09 -5.73
C GLY A 155 -4.95 16.56 -6.83
N LEU A 156 -5.42 17.40 -7.75
CA LEU A 156 -4.59 18.02 -8.79
C LEU A 156 -3.47 18.87 -8.17
N THR A 157 -3.78 19.64 -7.13
CA THR A 157 -2.80 20.46 -6.43
C THR A 157 -1.71 19.57 -5.81
N VAL A 158 -2.07 18.47 -5.15
CA VAL A 158 -1.10 17.52 -4.60
C VAL A 158 -0.22 16.93 -5.70
N VAL A 159 -0.81 16.47 -6.81
CA VAL A 159 -0.07 15.90 -7.94
C VAL A 159 0.88 16.93 -8.58
N LEU A 160 0.42 18.16 -8.79
CA LEU A 160 1.23 19.24 -9.35
C LEU A 160 2.38 19.62 -8.42
N VAL A 161 2.12 19.75 -7.12
CA VAL A 161 3.17 20.02 -6.13
C VAL A 161 4.19 18.88 -6.15
N MET A 162 3.77 17.61 -6.11
CA MET A 162 4.69 16.47 -6.10
C MET A 162 5.52 16.33 -7.40
N THR A 163 4.98 16.73 -8.55
CA THR A 163 5.66 16.60 -9.85
C THR A 163 6.53 17.81 -10.20
N LEU A 164 6.13 19.01 -9.80
CA LEU A 164 6.84 20.25 -10.10
C LEU A 164 7.80 20.66 -8.97
N TRP A 165 7.78 19.97 -7.81
CA TRP A 165 8.69 20.29 -6.71
C TRP A 165 10.15 20.14 -7.18
N PRO A 166 10.99 21.18 -7.02
CA PRO A 166 12.35 21.15 -7.51
C PRO A 166 13.18 20.13 -6.72
N THR A 167 13.76 19.16 -7.44
CA THR A 167 14.64 18.11 -6.90
C THR A 167 15.94 18.63 -6.28
N ARG A 168 16.20 19.94 -6.37
CA ARG A 168 17.44 20.59 -5.91
C ARG A 168 17.42 20.99 -4.43
N TRP A 169 16.28 20.86 -3.75
CA TRP A 169 16.08 21.29 -2.36
C TRP A 169 15.81 20.13 -1.37
N GLY A 170 16.04 18.89 -1.78
CA GLY A 170 15.90 17.67 -0.96
C GLY A 170 17.22 17.06 -0.56
#